data_AF-F4BYC8-F1
#
_entry.id   AF-F4BYC8-F1
#
_cell.length_a   1.000
_cell.length_b   1.000
_cell.length_c   1.000
_cell.angle_alpha   90.00
_cell.angle_beta   90.00
_cell.angle_gamma   90.00
#
_symmetry.space_group_name_H-M   'P 1'
#
loop_
_entity.id
_entity.type
_entity.pdbx_description
1 polymer ?
#
loop_
_entity_poly.entity_id
_entity_poly.type
_entity_poly.pdbx_seq_one_letter_code
_entity_poly.pdbx_strand_id
1 'polypeptide(L)'
;MSNGPIITISILEEAAYVGLSLIYGCHGFKLRDQLKMKLKETARVFLERLKSFLVEFRIKLLSMPEDPDLLLKAVEAYRLLPNDAAIVAACQYYGIEKIATFDSDFNRVASLYVIR
;
A
#
# COMPACT_ATOMS: atom_id res chain seq x y z
N MET A 1 -9.29 16.88 10.72
CA MET A 1 -8.56 16.23 9.61
C MET A 1 -7.18 15.82 10.10
N SER A 2 -6.66 14.69 9.63
CA SER A 2 -5.43 14.06 10.13
C SER A 2 -4.17 14.91 9.85
N ASN A 3 -3.39 15.27 10.87
CA ASN A 3 -2.13 16.03 10.72
C ASN A 3 -0.91 15.19 10.24
N GLY A 4 -1.11 13.95 9.74
CA GLY A 4 0.00 13.06 9.35
C GLY A 4 -0.33 12.20 8.12
N PRO A 5 0.70 11.63 7.46
CA PRO A 5 0.56 10.81 6.26
C PRO A 5 -0.29 9.57 6.53
N ILE A 6 -0.96 9.10 5.48
CA ILE A 6 -1.89 7.98 5.52
C ILE A 6 -1.50 7.02 4.40
N ILE A 7 -1.50 5.72 4.69
CA ILE A 7 -1.40 4.66 3.68
C ILE A 7 -2.56 3.69 3.86
N THR A 8 -2.95 3.00 2.80
CA THR A 8 -3.84 1.84 2.91
C THR A 8 -3.08 0.65 3.49
N ILE A 9 -3.81 -0.30 4.09
CA ILE A 9 -3.20 -1.55 4.57
C ILE A 9 -2.53 -2.35 3.43
N SER A 10 -3.05 -2.27 2.20
CA SER A 10 -2.48 -2.93 1.02
C SER A 10 -1.07 -2.44 0.71
N ILE A 11 -0.78 -1.14 0.88
CA ILE A 11 0.57 -0.59 0.68
C ILE A 11 1.55 -1.10 1.73
N LEU A 12 1.10 -1.27 2.98
CA LEU A 12 1.94 -1.88 4.02
C LEU A 12 2.22 -3.35 3.74
N GLU A 13 1.21 -4.09 3.28
CA GLU A 13 1.34 -5.49 2.88
C GLU A 13 2.33 -5.63 1.72
N GLU A 14 2.20 -4.81 0.67
CA GLU A 14 3.09 -4.81 -0.49
C GLU A 14 4.53 -4.47 -0.09
N ALA A 15 4.74 -3.44 0.73
CA ALA A 15 6.07 -3.08 1.22
C ALA A 15 6.73 -4.23 2.01
N ALA A 16 5.96 -4.91 2.87
CA ALA A 16 6.44 -6.07 3.60
C ALA A 16 6.76 -7.24 2.65
N TYR A 17 5.86 -7.55 1.71
CA TYR A 17 6.03 -8.61 0.72
C TYR A 17 7.27 -8.39 -0.15
N VAL A 18 7.46 -7.18 -0.69
CA VAL A 18 8.62 -6.83 -1.53
C VAL A 18 9.91 -6.93 -0.72
N GLY A 19 9.97 -6.35 0.48
CA GLY A 19 11.17 -6.42 1.31
C GLY A 19 11.54 -7.85 1.72
N LEU A 20 10.55 -8.68 2.06
CA LEU A 20 10.77 -10.10 2.30
C LEU A 20 11.24 -10.82 1.03
N SER A 21 10.64 -10.52 -0.13
CA SER A 21 11.05 -11.11 -1.41
C SER A 21 12.52 -10.82 -1.73
N LEU A 22 12.97 -9.58 -1.48
CA LEU A 22 14.37 -9.19 -1.66
C LEU A 22 15.31 -9.93 -0.70
N ILE A 23 14.94 -10.07 0.57
CA ILE A 23 15.75 -10.77 1.60
C ILE A 23 15.89 -12.27 1.31
N TYR A 24 14.85 -12.87 0.72
CA TYR A 24 14.85 -14.29 0.39
C TYR A 24 15.27 -14.59 -1.05
N GLY A 25 15.37 -13.57 -1.92
CA GLY A 25 15.69 -13.73 -3.33
C GLY A 25 14.63 -14.51 -4.12
N CYS A 26 13.38 -14.54 -3.64
CA CYS A 26 12.29 -15.27 -4.29
C CYS A 26 10.93 -14.63 -4.02
N HIS A 27 9.92 -15.00 -4.81
CA HIS A 27 8.59 -14.40 -4.80
C HIS A 27 7.49 -15.49 -4.79
N GLY A 28 6.25 -15.09 -4.55
CA GLY A 28 5.06 -15.94 -4.68
C GLY A 28 5.13 -17.20 -3.80
N PHE A 29 4.79 -18.36 -4.38
CA PHE A 29 4.76 -19.63 -3.66
C PHE A 29 6.12 -20.00 -3.03
N LYS A 30 7.23 -19.68 -3.69
CA LYS A 30 8.58 -19.95 -3.15
C LYS A 30 8.85 -19.14 -1.89
N LEU A 31 8.47 -17.86 -1.88
CA LEU A 31 8.60 -17.02 -0.68
C LEU A 31 7.77 -17.57 0.46
N ARG A 32 6.50 -17.92 0.19
CA ARG A 32 5.62 -18.54 1.18
C ARG A 32 6.26 -19.78 1.82
N ASP A 33 6.84 -20.65 1.00
CA ASP A 33 7.44 -21.89 1.49
C ASP A 33 8.69 -21.61 2.35
N GLN A 34 9.52 -20.63 1.97
CA GLN A 34 10.66 -20.17 2.79
C GLN A 34 10.22 -19.61 4.15
N LEU A 35 9.19 -18.77 4.17
CA LEU A 35 8.68 -18.16 5.41
C LEU A 35 8.10 -19.21 6.37
N LYS A 36 7.47 -20.27 5.85
CA LYS A 36 6.96 -21.40 6.65
C LYS A 36 8.06 -22.21 7.34
N MET A 37 9.22 -22.34 6.71
CA MET A 37 10.33 -23.12 7.27
C MET A 37 10.98 -22.40 8.44
N LYS A 38 11.45 -21.17 8.20
CA LYS A 38 12.12 -20.36 9.22
C LYS A 38 12.19 -18.90 8.79
N LEU A 39 11.78 -18.00 9.68
CA LEU A 39 12.01 -16.57 9.51
C LEU A 39 13.50 -16.26 9.77
N LYS A 40 14.19 -15.71 8.77
CA LYS A 40 15.58 -15.24 8.92
C LYS A 40 15.62 -14.06 9.89
N GLU A 41 16.72 -13.92 10.63
CA GLU A 41 16.89 -12.77 11.52
C GLU A 41 16.85 -11.43 10.75
N THR A 42 17.44 -11.39 9.56
CA THR A 42 17.36 -10.21 8.68
C THR A 42 15.93 -9.84 8.29
N ALA A 43 15.05 -10.81 8.10
CA ALA A 43 13.63 -10.58 7.83
C ALA A 43 12.91 -10.03 9.06
N ARG A 44 13.20 -10.56 10.26
CA ARG A 44 12.67 -10.04 11.52
C ARG A 44 13.09 -8.58 11.75
N VAL A 45 14.38 -8.28 11.58
CA VAL A 45 14.92 -6.91 11.69
C VAL A 45 14.26 -5.97 10.69
N PHE A 46 14.05 -6.42 9.45
CA PHE A 46 13.35 -5.63 8.43
C PHE A 46 11.91 -5.28 8.85
N LEU A 47 11.13 -6.27 9.32
CA LEU A 47 9.74 -6.05 9.74
C LEU A 47 9.65 -5.10 10.95
N GLU A 48 10.54 -5.25 11.93
CA GLU A 48 10.60 -4.32 13.07
C GLU A 48 10.97 -2.90 12.63
N ARG A 49 11.92 -2.74 11.69
CA ARG A 49 12.25 -1.41 11.12
C ARG A 49 11.09 -0.79 10.37
N LEU A 50 10.34 -1.58 9.59
CA LEU A 50 9.15 -1.12 8.89
C LEU A 50 8.09 -0.63 9.90
N LYS A 51 7.88 -1.38 10.98
CA LYS A 51 6.98 -0.97 12.07
C LYS A 51 7.46 0.31 12.76
N SER A 52 8.75 0.41 13.10
CA SER A 52 9.34 1.62 13.70
C SER A 52 9.17 2.84 12.80
N PHE A 53 9.37 2.69 11.49
CA PHE A 53 9.16 3.75 10.51
C PHE A 53 7.71 4.28 10.54
N LEU A 54 6.71 3.40 10.55
CA LEU A 54 5.30 3.83 10.66
C LEU A 54 5.05 4.66 11.92
N VAL A 55 5.62 4.23 13.06
CA VAL A 55 5.44 4.91 14.35
C VAL A 55 6.16 6.26 14.38
N GLU A 56 7.43 6.29 13.97
CA GLU A 56 8.28 7.48 13.98
C GLU A 56 7.67 8.60 13.13
N PHE A 57 7.21 8.27 11.93
CA PHE A 57 6.59 9.22 11.01
C PHE A 57 5.09 9.41 11.23
N ARG A 58 4.51 8.76 12.26
CA ARG A 58 3.08 8.82 12.61
C ARG A 58 2.17 8.50 11.41
N ILE A 59 2.60 7.53 10.59
CA ILE A 59 1.85 7.07 9.43
C ILE A 59 0.61 6.32 9.93
N LYS A 60 -0.56 6.74 9.48
CA LYS A 60 -1.83 6.09 9.82
C LYS A 60 -2.21 5.07 8.77
N LEU A 61 -2.82 3.99 9.22
CA LEU A 61 -3.42 2.98 8.35
C LEU A 61 -4.88 3.35 8.08
N LEU A 62 -5.24 3.37 6.81
CA LEU A 62 -6.61 3.54 6.33
C LEU A 62 -7.15 2.20 5.85
N SER A 63 -8.28 1.80 6.40
CA SER A 63 -9.02 0.64 5.91
C SER A 63 -9.79 1.02 4.65
N MET A 64 -9.92 0.08 3.73
CA MET A 64 -10.85 0.21 2.62
C MET A 64 -12.30 0.14 3.13
N PRO A 65 -13.23 0.90 2.54
CA PRO A 65 -14.66 0.67 2.78
C PRO A 65 -15.06 -0.75 2.35
N GLU A 66 -16.00 -1.35 3.08
CA GLU A 66 -16.55 -2.69 2.79
C GLU A 66 -17.57 -2.65 1.63
N ASP A 67 -17.21 -2.01 0.51
CA ASP A 67 -18.01 -1.93 -0.69
C ASP A 67 -17.16 -2.28 -1.93
N PRO A 68 -17.34 -3.48 -2.53
CA PRO A 68 -16.57 -3.90 -3.70
C PRO A 68 -16.85 -3.04 -4.93
N ASP A 69 -18.01 -2.39 -5.04
CA ASP A 69 -18.34 -1.56 -6.19
C ASP A 69 -17.40 -0.36 -6.31
N LEU A 70 -16.93 0.20 -5.18
CA LEU A 70 -16.01 1.33 -5.18
C LEU A 70 -14.69 0.95 -5.87
N LEU A 71 -14.17 -0.23 -5.56
CA LEU A 71 -12.96 -0.75 -6.18
C LEU A 71 -13.16 -1.01 -7.68
N LEU A 72 -14.21 -1.77 -8.03
CA LEU A 72 -14.44 -2.18 -9.42
C LEU A 72 -14.69 -0.97 -10.33
N LYS A 73 -15.49 0.00 -9.87
CA LYS A 73 -15.71 1.26 -10.61
C LYS A 73 -14.43 2.08 -10.76
N ALA A 74 -13.56 2.10 -9.75
CA ALA A 74 -12.27 2.79 -9.85
C ALA A 74 -11.34 2.12 -10.87
N VAL A 75 -11.31 0.78 -10.93
CA VAL A 75 -10.57 0.04 -11.96
C VAL A 75 -11.06 0.42 -13.35
N GLU A 76 -12.38 0.37 -13.57
CA GLU A 76 -12.98 0.69 -14.87
C GLU A 76 -12.75 2.15 -15.28
N ALA A 77 -12.99 3.09 -14.36
CA ALA A 77 -12.91 4.52 -14.65
C ALA A 77 -11.48 5.00 -14.94
N TYR A 78 -10.49 4.51 -14.18
CA TYR A 78 -9.12 5.03 -14.23
C TYR A 78 -8.12 4.09 -14.92
N ARG A 79 -8.56 2.86 -15.26
CA ARG A 79 -7.74 1.80 -15.88
C ARG A 79 -6.46 1.56 -15.07
N LEU A 80 -6.65 1.36 -13.77
CA LEU A 80 -5.60 1.12 -12.79
C LEU A 80 -5.55 -0.36 -12.42
N LEU A 81 -4.40 -0.83 -11.93
CA LEU A 81 -4.34 -2.12 -11.26
C LEU A 81 -5.25 -2.10 -10.02
N PRO A 82 -5.80 -3.25 -9.59
CA PRO A 82 -6.70 -3.29 -8.44
C PRO A 82 -6.15 -2.64 -7.16
N ASN A 83 -4.85 -2.79 -6.89
CA ASN A 83 -4.23 -2.15 -5.73
C ASN A 83 -4.26 -0.61 -5.83
N ASP A 84 -3.93 -0.05 -6.99
CA ASP A 84 -3.95 1.40 -7.21
C ASP A 84 -5.38 1.94 -7.25
N ALA A 85 -6.30 1.20 -7.87
CA ALA A 85 -7.71 1.53 -7.88
C ALA A 85 -8.31 1.54 -6.46
N ALA A 86 -7.87 0.63 -5.58
CA ALA A 86 -8.28 0.64 -4.18
C ALA A 86 -7.84 1.93 -3.47
N ILE A 87 -6.61 2.41 -3.73
CA ILE A 87 -6.13 3.68 -3.17
C ILE A 87 -7.02 4.84 -3.64
N VAL A 88 -7.34 4.90 -4.93
CA VAL A 88 -8.25 5.93 -5.49
C VAL A 88 -9.63 5.85 -4.85
N ALA A 89 -10.21 4.65 -4.75
CA ALA A 89 -11.51 4.43 -4.15
C ALA A 89 -11.55 4.87 -2.67
N ALA A 90 -10.52 4.53 -1.88
CA ALA A 90 -10.40 5.03 -0.51
C ALA A 90 -10.30 6.56 -0.48
N CYS A 91 -9.44 7.14 -1.32
CA CYS A 91 -9.29 8.59 -1.36
C CYS A 91 -10.62 9.30 -1.66
N GLN A 92 -11.39 8.81 -2.63
CA GLN A 92 -12.69 9.36 -2.98
C GLN A 92 -13.72 9.17 -1.85
N TYR A 93 -13.78 7.99 -1.24
CA TYR A 93 -14.70 7.71 -0.14
C TYR A 93 -14.46 8.59 1.09
N TYR A 94 -13.19 8.81 1.44
CA TYR A 94 -12.80 9.59 2.62
C TYR A 94 -12.56 11.08 2.34
N GLY A 95 -12.76 11.55 1.10
CA GLY A 95 -12.53 12.95 0.71
C GLY A 95 -11.05 13.37 0.80
N ILE A 96 -10.13 12.47 0.49
CA ILE A 96 -8.68 12.74 0.43
C ILE A 96 -8.33 13.17 -0.99
N GLU A 97 -7.93 14.43 -1.13
CA GLU A 97 -7.63 15.02 -2.44
C GLU A 97 -6.13 15.05 -2.75
N LYS A 98 -5.25 14.73 -1.81
CA LYS A 98 -3.79 14.83 -1.97
C LYS A 98 -3.15 13.46 -1.88
N ILE A 99 -2.29 13.14 -2.84
CA ILE A 99 -1.55 11.88 -2.86
C ILE A 99 -0.06 12.15 -3.13
N ALA A 100 0.81 11.48 -2.38
CA ALA A 100 2.25 11.46 -2.66
C ALA A 100 2.58 10.12 -3.32
N THR A 101 2.98 10.16 -4.60
CA THR A 101 3.30 8.96 -5.38
C THR A 101 4.29 9.27 -6.49
N PHE A 102 5.15 8.30 -6.80
CA PHE A 102 6.02 8.33 -7.98
C PHE A 102 5.34 7.74 -9.23
N ASP A 103 4.18 7.11 -9.07
CA ASP A 103 3.45 6.54 -10.18
C ASP A 103 2.67 7.63 -10.94
N SER A 104 3.02 7.81 -12.21
CA SER A 104 2.38 8.77 -13.10
C SER A 104 0.93 8.40 -13.45
N ASP A 105 0.50 7.17 -13.20
CA ASP A 105 -0.85 6.73 -13.51
C ASP A 105 -1.92 7.47 -12.71
N PHE A 106 -1.59 7.90 -11.49
CA PHE A 106 -2.47 8.71 -10.64
C PHE A 106 -2.75 10.10 -11.21
N ASN A 107 -1.96 10.59 -12.18
CA ASN A 107 -2.27 11.84 -12.87
C ASN A 107 -3.57 11.74 -13.69
N ARG A 108 -4.08 10.54 -14.00
CA ARG A 108 -5.38 10.34 -14.68
C ARG A 108 -6.58 10.56 -13.77
N VAL A 109 -6.38 10.63 -12.45
CA VAL A 109 -7.46 10.69 -11.47
C VAL A 109 -7.76 12.16 -11.15
N ALA A 110 -8.82 12.71 -11.75
CA ALA A 110 -9.14 14.13 -11.66
C ALA A 110 -9.38 14.64 -10.22
N SER A 111 -9.83 13.79 -9.31
CA SER A 111 -10.07 14.14 -7.90
C SER A 111 -8.81 14.13 -7.04
N LEU A 112 -7.63 13.80 -7.59
CA LEU A 112 -6.37 13.73 -6.86
C LEU A 112 -5.37 14.77 -7.33
N TYR A 113 -4.76 15.44 -6.36
CA TYR A 113 -3.61 16.32 -6.52
C TYR A 113 -2.35 15.56 -6.13
N VAL A 114 -1.52 15.25 -7.14
CA VAL A 114 -0.26 14.54 -6.96
C VAL A 114 0.80 15.51 -6.42
N ILE A 115 1.34 15.19 -5.25
CA ILE A 115 2.45 15.88 -4.59
C ILE A 115 3.72 15.08 -4.85
N ARG A 116 4.79 15.75 -5.28
CA ARG A 116 6.11 15.17 -5.51
C ARG A 116 7.15 15.84 -4.63
#